data_AF-A0A6G3WWF5-F1
#
_entry.id   AF-A0A6G3WWF5-F1
#
_cell.length_a   1.000
_cell.length_b   1.000
_cell.length_c   1.000
_cell.angle_alpha   90.00
_cell.angle_beta   90.00
_cell.angle_gamma   90.00
#
_symmetry.space_group_name_H-M   'P 1'
#
loop_
_entity.id
_entity.type
_entity.pdbx_description
1 polymer ?
#
loop_
_entity_poly.entity_id
_entity_poly.type
_entity_poly.pdbx_seq_one_letter_code
_entity_poly.pdbx_strand_id
1 'polypeptide(L)'
;VRGLVVTLRDVTEQRQLEHELTQRAFHDSLTGLPNRMLLLERIERALLRGRRESTLTCVLYIDLDDFKIVNDSMGHAVGDQLLNAVGGRLTETL
;
A
#
# COMPACT_ATOMS: atom_id res chain seq x y z
N VAL A 1 -25.99 -40.83 -25.74
CA VAL A 1 -24.56 -40.63 -25.38
C VAL A 1 -24.50 -39.53 -24.32
N ARG A 2 -23.94 -39.81 -23.14
CA ARG A 2 -23.63 -38.76 -22.14
C ARG A 2 -22.17 -38.38 -22.33
N GLY A 3 -21.90 -37.10 -22.56
CA GLY A 3 -20.55 -36.57 -22.76
C GLY A 3 -20.31 -35.42 -21.80
N LEU A 4 -19.08 -35.35 -21.27
CA LEU A 4 -18.59 -34.24 -20.47
C LEU A 4 -17.63 -33.43 -21.33
N VAL A 5 -17.84 -32.11 -21.40
CA VAL A 5 -16.91 -31.18 -22.03
C VAL A 5 -16.29 -30.35 -20.91
N VAL A 6 -14.96 -30.34 -20.84
CA VAL A 6 -14.18 -29.51 -19.91
C VAL A 6 -13.33 -28.57 -20.75
N THR A 7 -13.44 -27.28 -20.48
CA THR A 7 -12.58 -26.24 -21.08
C THR A 7 -11.66 -25.71 -20.01
N LEU A 8 -10.36 -25.77 -20.25
CA LEU A 8 -9.32 -25.20 -19.40
C LEU A 8 -8.74 -23.99 -20.14
N ARG A 9 -8.74 -22.82 -19.49
CA ARG A 9 -8.10 -21.61 -20.00
C ARG A 9 -7.01 -21.22 -19.02
N ASP A 10 -5.80 -21.06 -19.53
CA ASP A 10 -4.73 -20.43 -18.76
C ASP A 10 -5.04 -18.94 -18.58
N VAL A 11 -5.06 -18.51 -17.33
CA VAL A 11 -5.32 -17.12 -16.92
C VAL A 11 -4.12 -16.53 -16.17
N THR A 12 -2.96 -17.19 -16.20
CA THR A 12 -1.79 -16.81 -15.41
C THR A 12 -1.35 -15.38 -15.72
N GLU A 13 -1.17 -15.04 -17.00
CA GLU A 13 -0.74 -13.71 -17.43
C GLU A 13 -1.77 -12.63 -17.08
N GLN A 14 -3.06 -12.91 -17.27
CA GLN A 14 -4.13 -11.98 -16.89
C GLN A 14 -4.10 -11.69 -15.38
N ARG A 15 -3.93 -12.73 -14.54
CA ARG A 15 -3.87 -12.59 -13.09
C ARG A 15 -2.63 -11.81 -12.64
N GLN A 16 -1.49 -11.99 -13.30
CA GLN A 16 -0.28 -11.22 -13.03
C GLN A 16 -0.48 -9.74 -13.34
N LEU A 17 -1.03 -9.43 -14.52
CA LEU A 17 -1.34 -8.06 -14.92
C LEU A 17 -2.36 -7.40 -13.96
N GLU A 18 -3.42 -8.11 -13.58
CA GLU A 18 -4.38 -7.63 -12.57
C GLU A 18 -3.69 -7.33 -11.23
N HIS A 19 -2.77 -8.18 -10.80
CA HIS A 19 -2.02 -7.99 -9.56
C HIS A 19 -1.11 -6.75 -9.64
N GLU A 20 -0.36 -6.59 -10.73
CA GLU A 20 0.50 -5.41 -10.94
C GLU A 20 -0.30 -4.11 -10.98
N LEU A 21 -1.45 -4.11 -11.67
CA LEU A 21 -2.33 -2.95 -11.72
C LEU A 21 -2.87 -2.61 -10.34
N THR A 22 -3.24 -3.63 -9.56
CA THR A 22 -3.70 -3.45 -8.18
C THR A 22 -2.59 -2.88 -7.31
N GLN A 23 -1.38 -3.44 -7.38
CA GLN A 23 -0.23 -2.92 -6.65
C GLN A 23 0.02 -1.43 -6.97
N ARG A 24 0.06 -1.07 -8.26
CA ARG A 24 0.26 0.33 -8.68
C ARG A 24 -0.87 1.26 -8.27
N ALA A 25 -2.11 0.77 -8.22
CA ALA A 25 -3.26 1.58 -7.84
C ALA A 25 -3.29 1.89 -6.34
N PHE A 26 -2.82 0.96 -5.49
CA PHE A 26 -3.00 1.03 -4.04
C PHE A 26 -1.71 1.23 -3.23
N HIS A 27 -0.54 1.17 -3.86
CA HIS A 27 0.76 1.37 -3.21
C HIS A 27 1.50 2.58 -3.76
N ASP A 28 2.28 3.22 -2.90
CA ASP A 28 3.22 4.28 -3.27
C ASP A 28 4.42 3.65 -4.00
N SER A 29 4.76 4.19 -5.17
CA SER A 29 5.78 3.59 -6.03
C SER A 29 7.21 3.75 -5.51
N LEU A 30 7.45 4.73 -4.63
CA LEU A 30 8.75 4.95 -4.03
C LEU A 30 8.97 3.97 -2.89
N THR A 31 8.10 4.01 -1.88
CA THR A 31 8.27 3.30 -0.61
C THR A 31 7.65 1.90 -0.57
N GLY A 32 6.75 1.58 -1.51
CA GLY A 32 5.96 0.34 -1.51
C GLY A 32 4.84 0.31 -0.45
N LEU A 33 4.73 1.33 0.40
CA LEU A 33 3.70 1.41 1.43
C LEU A 33 2.30 1.64 0.82
N PRO A 34 1.22 1.33 1.57
CA PRO A 34 -0.13 1.74 1.20
C PRO A 34 -0.20 3.22 0.86
N ASN A 35 -0.68 3.57 -0.33
CA ASN A 35 -0.88 4.96 -0.69
C ASN A 35 -2.11 5.54 0.03
N ARG A 36 -2.36 6.84 -0.21
CA ARG A 36 -3.49 7.55 0.40
C ARG A 36 -4.84 6.90 0.13
N MET A 37 -5.04 6.32 -1.06
CA MET A 37 -6.29 5.66 -1.41
C MET A 37 -6.52 4.41 -0.55
N LEU A 38 -5.50 3.54 -0.47
CA LEU A 38 -5.58 2.34 0.38
C LEU A 38 -5.68 2.69 1.87
N LEU A 39 -5.01 3.75 2.32
CA LEU A 39 -5.13 4.25 3.70
C LEU A 39 -6.57 4.62 4.05
N LEU A 40 -7.23 5.42 3.20
CA LEU A 40 -8.60 5.86 3.43
C LEU A 40 -9.58 4.68 3.44
N GLU A 41 -9.41 3.73 2.52
CA GLU A 41 -10.20 2.50 2.49
C GLU A 41 -10.03 1.67 3.77
N ARG A 42 -8.79 1.56 4.28
CA ARG A 42 -8.50 0.86 5.55
C ARG A 42 -9.11 1.59 6.75
N ILE A 43 -9.06 2.93 6.77
CA ILE A 43 -9.67 3.74 7.83
C ILE A 43 -11.20 3.54 7.83
N GLU A 44 -11.85 3.57 6.67
CA GLU A 44 -13.29 3.34 6.56
C GLU A 44 -13.67 1.96 7.11
N ARG A 45 -12.94 0.91 6.70
CA ARG A 45 -13.15 -0.45 7.20
C ARG A 45 -12.93 -0.56 8.72
N ALA A 46 -11.90 0.09 9.24
CA ALA A 46 -11.60 0.11 10.68
C ALA A 46 -12.73 0.78 11.48
N LEU A 47 -13.25 1.91 11.00
CA LEU A 47 -14.37 2.61 11.64
C LEU A 47 -15.66 1.78 11.62
N LEU A 48 -15.99 1.11 10.50
CA LEU A 48 -17.14 0.22 10.41
C LEU A 48 -17.01 -0.99 11.35
N ARG A 49 -15.79 -1.50 11.52
CA ARG A 49 -15.49 -2.57 12.48
C ARG A 49 -15.63 -2.08 13.92
N GLY A 50 -15.05 -0.93 14.25
CA GLY A 50 -15.11 -0.32 15.58
C GLY A 50 -16.54 -0.06 16.06
N ARG A 51 -17.42 0.39 15.15
CA ARG A 51 -18.87 0.55 15.43
C ARG A 51 -19.57 -0.76 15.79
N ARG A 52 -19.19 -1.87 15.14
CA ARG A 52 -19.79 -3.20 15.39
C ARG A 52 -19.25 -3.84 16.67
N GLU A 53 -17.96 -3.65 16.95
CA GLU A 53 -17.25 -4.30 18.06
C GLU A 53 -17.17 -3.41 19.32
N SER A 54 -17.69 -2.18 19.28
CA SER A 54 -17.55 -1.17 20.34
C SER A 54 -16.09 -0.90 20.71
N THR A 55 -15.19 -0.89 19.71
CA THR A 55 -13.77 -0.61 19.88
C THR A 55 -13.39 0.76 19.30
N LEU A 56 -12.37 1.39 19.90
CA LEU A 56 -11.82 2.65 19.43
C LEU A 56 -10.86 2.42 18.25
N THR A 57 -10.89 3.32 17.28
CA THR A 57 -9.92 3.38 16.18
C THR A 57 -9.06 4.62 16.36
N CYS A 58 -7.74 4.46 16.27
CA CYS A 58 -6.78 5.55 16.34
C CYS A 58 -6.03 5.67 15.00
N VAL A 59 -5.69 6.90 14.61
CA VAL A 59 -4.82 7.20 13.46
C VAL A 59 -3.64 8.01 13.97
N LEU A 60 -2.44 7.58 13.61
CA LEU A 60 -1.20 8.31 13.86
C LEU A 60 -0.73 8.92 12.54
N TYR A 61 -0.43 10.22 12.56
CA TYR A 61 0.19 10.93 11.45
C TYR A 61 1.60 11.34 11.87
N ILE A 62 2.58 10.95 11.06
CA ILE A 62 4.00 11.19 11.31
C ILE A 62 4.53 12.00 10.13
N ASP A 63 5.18 13.12 10.43
CA ASP A 63 5.90 13.92 9.44
C ASP A 63 7.41 13.76 9.66
N LEU A 64 8.20 13.92 8.60
CA LEU A 64 9.66 13.94 8.69
C LEU A 64 10.14 15.38 8.80
N ASP A 65 10.52 15.77 10.00
CA ASP A 65 11.08 17.10 10.27
C ASP A 65 12.29 17.37 9.37
N ASP A 66 12.38 18.61 8.86
CA ASP A 66 13.48 19.09 8.02
C ASP A 66 13.74 18.26 6.74
N PHE A 67 12.79 17.42 6.30
CA PHE A 67 12.95 16.62 5.07
C PHE A 67 13.28 17.47 3.83
N LYS A 68 12.72 18.69 3.78
CA LYS A 68 13.03 19.66 2.72
C LYS A 68 14.51 20.07 2.71
N ILE A 69 15.15 20.21 3.87
CA ILE A 69 16.57 20.54 3.98
C ILE A 69 17.44 19.43 3.37
N VAL A 70 17.07 18.16 3.58
CA VAL A 70 17.74 17.01 2.96
C VAL A 70 17.64 17.09 1.44
N ASN A 71 16.45 17.34 0.90
CA ASN A 71 16.26 17.51 -0.54
C ASN A 71 17.07 18.69 -1.11
N ASP A 72 17.01 19.85 -0.46
CA ASP A 72 17.63 21.07 -0.94
C ASP A 72 19.16 21.01 -0.82
N SER A 73 19.70 20.30 0.17
CA SER A 73 21.15 20.21 0.44
C SER A 73 21.84 19.00 -0.21
N MET A 74 21.14 17.89 -0.38
CA MET A 74 21.70 16.61 -0.83
C MET A 74 21.03 16.07 -2.11
N GLY A 75 20.00 16.74 -2.59
CA GLY A 75 19.25 16.37 -3.78
C GLY A 75 18.12 15.37 -3.51
N HIS A 76 17.13 15.36 -4.40
CA HIS A 76 15.93 14.52 -4.28
C HIS A 76 16.23 13.02 -4.21
N ALA A 77 17.26 12.52 -4.89
CA ALA A 77 17.62 11.11 -4.84
C ALA A 77 18.01 10.64 -3.42
N VAL A 78 18.60 11.53 -2.61
CA VAL A 78 18.91 11.24 -1.20
C VAL A 78 17.64 11.33 -0.34
N GLY A 79 16.75 12.27 -0.63
CA GLY A 79 15.43 12.31 -0.02
C GLY A 79 14.61 11.04 -0.26
N ASP A 80 14.64 10.51 -1.48
CA ASP A 80 13.98 9.26 -1.85
C ASP A 80 14.56 8.06 -1.07
N GLN A 81 15.88 8.00 -0.90
CA GLN A 81 16.54 6.99 -0.07
C GLN A 81 16.12 7.10 1.40
N LEU A 82 16.01 8.32 1.93
CA LEU A 82 15.55 8.58 3.29
C LEU A 82 14.09 8.10 3.47
N LEU A 83 13.19 8.42 2.54
CA LEU A 83 11.81 7.95 2.56
C LEU A 83 11.72 6.42 2.53
N ASN A 84 12.54 5.77 1.71
CA ASN A 84 12.62 4.30 1.67
C ASN A 84 13.11 3.70 3.00
N ALA A 85 14.15 4.29 3.61
CA ALA A 85 14.65 3.84 4.90
C ALA A 85 13.61 4.01 6.02
N VAL A 86 12.88 5.13 6.02
CA VAL A 86 11.78 5.37 6.97
C VAL A 86 10.64 4.37 6.75
N GLY A 87 10.22 4.16 5.50
CA GLY A 87 9.16 3.22 5.17
C GLY A 87 9.49 1.77 5.57
N GLY A 88 10.75 1.36 5.38
CA GLY A 88 11.25 0.08 5.87
C GLY A 88 11.12 -0.05 7.40
N ARG A 89 11.60 0.95 8.15
CA ARG A 89 11.52 0.94 9.63
C ARG A 89 10.09 0.90 10.15
N LEU A 90 9.16 1.62 9.52
CA LEU A 90 7.75 1.59 9.89
C LEU A 90 7.15 0.19 9.66
N THR A 91 7.50 -0.47 8.57
CA THR A 91 7.02 -1.83 8.24
C THR A 91 7.56 -2.89 9.20
N GLU A 92 8.78 -2.72 9.71
CA GLU A 92 9.36 -3.64 10.69
C GLU A 92 8.71 -3.51 12.08
N THR A 93 8.06 -2.39 12.37
CA THR A 93 7.52 -2.08 13.71
C THR A 93 6.01 -2.27 13.82
N LEU A 94 5.27 -2.18 12.72
CA LEU A 94 3.80 -2.19 12.65
C LEU A 94 3.25 -3.47 12.02
#